data_AF-A0A1T4Z8D5-F1
#
_entry.id   AF-A0A1T4Z8D5-F1
#
_cell.length_a   1.000
_cell.length_b   1.000
_cell.length_c   1.000
_cell.angle_alpha   90.00
_cell.angle_beta   90.00
_cell.angle_gamma   90.00
#
_symmetry.space_group_name_H-M   'P 1'
#
loop_
_entity.id
_entity.type
_entity.pdbx_description
1 polymer ?
#
loop_
_entity_poly.entity_id
_entity_poly.type
_entity_poly.pdbx_seq_one_letter_code
_entity_poly.pdbx_strand_id
1 'polypeptide(L)'
;MSRVTCPVVSERIMTAEEAVRFIRPGDNVGMSGFTGAGYPKAVPPALAARARAAHDAGEDFRIGLWTGASTAPQADGVLAEAHAISKRLPYNSDPLLRRQINAGEVDYVDAHLSHSAQQMWFGFYGPLDVAVIEVTAILPDGLLVPGSSVGNNKTWLDQADKVILEVNHWQPRELEGFHDIYGGTALPPHRRPLTLTEPMQRIGEPYLKVDPAKVVAVVETREPDAGAAFSAPDDVSRAIAGHALEFLRGEVGAGRMPPELLPLQSGVGNVANAVLQGLDDSEFTNLVAYTEVLQDGMLTLLDSGTLRAASTASFGLSREGMERFHAGIDGYKGRILMRSEEISNHPEVIRRLGVIAMNGMIEADIYGNVNSTHVMGSAVMNGIGGSGDFARNAYLNFFLTPSTAKGGAISTIVPMVSHVDHTEHDVHVIVTEHGLADLRGLSPRARAERIIAHCAHPDFRPQLRDYLERALAARPDARHTPHLLGEALSWHQRYLDTGRM
;
A
#
# COMPACT_ATOMS: atom_id res chain seq x y z
N MET A 1 -16.17 26.72 -14.22
CA MET A 1 -16.45 26.12 -15.54
C MET A 1 -16.97 24.70 -15.30
N SER A 2 -17.81 24.16 -16.18
CA SER A 2 -18.28 22.78 -16.06
C SER A 2 -17.09 21.81 -16.04
N ARG A 3 -17.14 20.80 -15.17
CA ARG A 3 -16.19 19.67 -15.14
C ARG A 3 -16.67 18.50 -16.00
N VAL A 4 -17.92 18.53 -16.45
CA VAL A 4 -18.52 17.53 -17.34
C VAL A 4 -18.85 18.20 -18.66
N THR A 5 -18.05 17.91 -19.67
CA THR A 5 -18.13 18.58 -20.99
C THR A 5 -18.42 17.60 -22.14
N CYS A 6 -18.40 16.30 -21.88
CA CYS A 6 -18.87 15.29 -22.82
C CYS A 6 -20.41 15.38 -22.97
N PRO A 7 -20.95 15.64 -24.17
CA PRO A 7 -22.39 15.81 -24.37
C PRO A 7 -23.19 14.54 -24.05
N VAL A 8 -22.62 13.36 -24.35
CA VAL A 8 -23.29 12.07 -24.12
C VAL A 8 -23.41 11.77 -22.62
N VAL A 9 -22.35 12.04 -21.86
CA VAL A 9 -22.27 11.68 -20.44
C VAL A 9 -22.93 12.75 -19.57
N SER A 10 -23.00 14.02 -20.01
CA SER A 10 -23.69 15.09 -19.28
C SER A 10 -25.19 14.88 -19.11
N GLU A 11 -25.83 14.08 -19.98
CA GLU A 11 -27.26 13.72 -19.85
C GLU A 11 -27.53 12.75 -18.70
N ARG A 12 -26.47 12.21 -18.06
CA ARG A 12 -26.55 11.21 -16.99
C ARG A 12 -26.15 11.76 -15.63
N ILE A 13 -26.10 13.08 -15.50
CA ILE A 13 -25.87 13.76 -14.22
C ILE A 13 -27.10 13.56 -13.33
N MET A 14 -26.89 13.02 -12.12
CA MET A 14 -27.95 12.70 -11.15
C MET A 14 -27.41 12.74 -9.72
N THR A 15 -28.29 12.58 -8.72
CA THR A 15 -27.84 12.55 -7.32
C THR A 15 -27.20 11.21 -6.94
N ALA A 16 -26.44 11.17 -5.84
CA ALA A 16 -25.88 9.92 -5.33
C ALA A 16 -26.96 8.90 -4.98
N GLU A 17 -28.10 9.34 -4.41
CA GLU A 17 -29.25 8.51 -4.06
C GLU A 17 -29.92 7.87 -5.29
N GLU A 18 -29.87 8.56 -6.43
CA GLU A 18 -30.34 8.01 -7.71
C GLU A 18 -29.31 7.04 -8.29
N ALA A 19 -28.02 7.41 -8.26
CA ALA A 19 -26.93 6.60 -8.79
C ALA A 19 -26.81 5.24 -8.10
N VAL A 20 -26.98 5.18 -6.77
CA VAL A 20 -26.87 3.90 -6.03
C VAL A 20 -27.95 2.91 -6.40
N ARG A 21 -29.04 3.31 -7.09
CA ARG A 21 -30.08 2.39 -7.60
C ARG A 21 -29.55 1.41 -8.66
N PHE A 22 -28.42 1.72 -9.29
CA PHE A 22 -27.77 0.85 -10.25
C PHE A 22 -26.95 -0.29 -9.63
N ILE A 23 -26.68 -0.21 -8.32
CA ILE A 23 -26.00 -1.23 -7.51
C ILE A 23 -27.05 -2.10 -6.83
N ARG A 24 -26.94 -3.42 -6.93
CA ARG A 24 -27.88 -4.40 -6.36
C ARG A 24 -27.23 -5.20 -5.22
N PRO A 25 -28.03 -5.79 -4.31
CA PRO A 25 -27.53 -6.80 -3.39
C PRO A 25 -26.81 -7.92 -4.16
N GLY A 26 -25.63 -8.30 -3.70
CA GLY A 26 -24.79 -9.33 -4.32
C GLY A 26 -23.88 -8.84 -5.45
N ASP A 27 -23.99 -7.58 -5.89
CA ASP A 27 -23.08 -7.02 -6.88
C ASP A 27 -21.65 -6.94 -6.32
N ASN A 28 -20.68 -7.18 -7.20
CA ASN A 28 -19.30 -6.79 -6.96
C ASN A 28 -19.05 -5.38 -7.47
N VAL A 29 -18.53 -4.53 -6.59
CA VAL A 29 -18.35 -3.10 -6.83
C VAL A 29 -16.87 -2.72 -6.76
N GLY A 30 -16.35 -2.25 -7.89
CA GLY A 30 -14.99 -1.72 -8.03
C GLY A 30 -14.98 -0.23 -7.71
N MET A 31 -14.43 0.17 -6.57
CA MET A 31 -14.30 1.59 -6.20
C MET A 31 -12.88 2.09 -6.45
N SER A 32 -12.77 3.33 -6.94
CA SER A 32 -11.49 4.03 -6.88
C SER A 32 -11.07 4.28 -5.44
N GLY A 33 -9.79 4.54 -5.22
CA GLY A 33 -9.26 4.81 -3.89
C GLY A 33 -8.01 4.03 -3.59
N PHE A 34 -7.00 4.76 -3.11
CA PHE A 34 -5.72 4.21 -2.74
C PHE A 34 -5.11 5.10 -1.65
N THR A 35 -4.81 4.53 -0.48
CA THR A 35 -4.28 5.27 0.69
C THR A 35 -5.08 6.51 1.09
N GLY A 36 -6.42 6.43 1.04
CA GLY A 36 -7.29 7.55 1.40
C GLY A 36 -7.33 8.70 0.39
N ALA A 37 -6.79 8.49 -0.81
CA ALA A 37 -6.84 9.45 -1.91
C ALA A 37 -7.64 8.91 -3.10
N GLY A 38 -8.44 9.79 -3.73
CA GLY A 38 -9.12 9.49 -5.00
C GLY A 38 -10.25 8.47 -4.89
N TYR A 39 -10.85 8.32 -3.71
CA TYR A 39 -11.99 7.44 -3.49
C TYR A 39 -13.33 8.20 -3.68
N PRO A 40 -14.43 7.56 -4.10
CA PRO A 40 -15.74 8.20 -4.24
C PRO A 40 -16.25 8.72 -2.89
N LYS A 41 -16.88 9.89 -2.87
CA LYS A 41 -17.24 10.65 -1.68
C LYS A 41 -18.74 10.54 -1.36
N ALA A 42 -19.60 10.66 -2.36
CA ALA A 42 -21.05 10.75 -2.14
C ALA A 42 -21.79 9.41 -2.32
N VAL A 43 -21.32 8.56 -3.24
CA VAL A 43 -21.92 7.27 -3.56
C VAL A 43 -21.79 6.27 -2.40
N PRO A 44 -20.64 6.12 -1.69
CA PRO A 44 -20.55 5.15 -0.61
C PRO A 44 -21.48 5.47 0.58
N PRO A 45 -21.60 6.71 1.09
CA PRO A 45 -22.60 7.05 2.11
C PRO A 45 -24.04 6.82 1.64
N ALA A 46 -24.37 7.15 0.38
CA ALA A 46 -25.71 6.88 -0.16
C ALA A 46 -26.01 5.38 -0.26
N LEU A 47 -25.00 4.56 -0.61
CA LEU A 47 -25.12 3.11 -0.67
C LEU A 47 -25.28 2.51 0.73
N ALA A 48 -24.52 3.01 1.71
CA ALA A 48 -24.65 2.64 3.11
C ALA A 48 -26.05 2.95 3.64
N ALA A 49 -26.61 4.12 3.35
CA ALA A 49 -27.97 4.48 3.75
C ALA A 49 -29.02 3.54 3.14
N ARG A 50 -28.85 3.17 1.86
CA ARG A 50 -29.73 2.20 1.19
C ARG A 50 -29.62 0.80 1.81
N ALA A 51 -28.41 0.35 2.13
CA ALA A 51 -28.19 -0.95 2.77
C ALA A 51 -28.87 -1.00 4.15
N ARG A 52 -28.71 0.04 4.98
CA ARG A 52 -29.41 0.13 6.27
C ARG A 52 -30.92 0.05 6.13
N ALA A 53 -31.50 0.77 5.17
CA ALA A 53 -32.94 0.72 4.93
C ALA A 53 -33.42 -0.67 4.50
N ALA A 54 -32.62 -1.40 3.73
CA ALA A 54 -32.92 -2.78 3.36
C ALA A 54 -32.82 -3.73 4.56
N HIS A 55 -31.79 -3.57 5.40
CA HIS A 55 -31.64 -4.36 6.64
C HIS A 55 -32.78 -4.09 7.64
N ASP A 56 -33.22 -2.83 7.78
CA ASP A 56 -34.38 -2.45 8.61
C ASP A 56 -35.69 -3.09 8.09
N ALA A 57 -35.76 -3.36 6.80
CA ALA A 57 -36.86 -4.09 6.16
C ALA A 57 -36.70 -5.63 6.21
N GLY A 58 -35.58 -6.14 6.76
CA GLY A 58 -35.28 -7.56 6.86
C GLY A 58 -34.68 -8.19 5.59
N GLU A 59 -34.19 -7.38 4.66
CA GLU A 59 -33.54 -7.83 3.42
C GLU A 59 -32.00 -7.88 3.58
N ASP A 60 -31.33 -8.88 3.01
CA ASP A 60 -29.84 -8.89 2.97
C ASP A 60 -29.36 -7.99 1.83
N PHE A 61 -28.75 -6.86 2.19
CA PHE A 61 -28.07 -5.96 1.25
C PHE A 61 -26.58 -5.90 1.56
N ARG A 62 -25.79 -6.68 0.83
CA ARG A 62 -24.33 -6.62 0.87
C ARG A 62 -23.74 -6.67 -0.53
N ILE A 63 -22.55 -6.11 -0.69
CA ILE A 63 -21.77 -6.10 -1.94
C ILE A 63 -20.40 -6.72 -1.73
N GLY A 64 -19.75 -7.17 -2.81
CA GLY A 64 -18.30 -7.33 -2.84
C GLY A 64 -17.66 -5.96 -3.07
N LEU A 65 -16.63 -5.59 -2.31
CA LEU A 65 -15.95 -4.29 -2.43
C LEU A 65 -14.50 -4.47 -2.86
N TRP A 66 -14.19 -4.00 -4.07
CA TRP A 66 -12.89 -4.12 -4.72
C TRP A 66 -12.29 -2.73 -4.93
N THR A 67 -11.09 -2.48 -4.42
CA THR A 67 -10.49 -1.14 -4.46
C THR A 67 -9.10 -1.16 -5.10
N GLY A 68 -8.42 -0.02 -5.17
CA GLY A 68 -6.97 -0.03 -5.37
C GLY A 68 -6.27 -0.59 -4.14
N ALA A 69 -6.31 0.18 -3.05
CA ALA A 69 -5.83 -0.25 -1.74
C ALA A 69 -6.81 0.18 -0.63
N SER A 70 -6.34 0.83 0.44
CA SER A 70 -7.25 1.41 1.42
C SER A 70 -7.99 2.63 0.86
N THR A 71 -9.23 2.82 1.31
CA THR A 71 -9.99 4.04 1.06
C THR A 71 -9.96 4.93 2.30
N ALA A 72 -11.10 5.32 2.84
CA ALA A 72 -11.24 6.21 3.99
C ALA A 72 -12.50 5.85 4.81
N PRO A 73 -12.69 6.43 6.00
CA PRO A 73 -13.90 6.24 6.78
C PRO A 73 -15.19 6.55 6.01
N GLN A 74 -15.17 7.54 5.11
CA GLN A 74 -16.31 7.92 4.27
C GLN A 74 -16.62 6.93 3.14
N ALA A 75 -15.81 5.88 2.95
CA ALA A 75 -16.06 4.79 2.02
C ALA A 75 -16.08 3.43 2.74
N ASP A 76 -14.92 2.85 3.05
CA ASP A 76 -14.83 1.57 3.79
C ASP A 76 -15.59 1.65 5.13
N GLY A 77 -15.40 2.72 5.90
CA GLY A 77 -15.99 2.86 7.23
C GLY A 77 -17.52 2.93 7.22
N VAL A 78 -18.11 3.82 6.43
CA VAL A 78 -19.59 3.97 6.35
C VAL A 78 -20.27 2.71 5.81
N LEU A 79 -19.63 1.99 4.88
CA LEU A 79 -20.14 0.72 4.36
C LEU A 79 -20.02 -0.40 5.40
N ALA A 80 -18.92 -0.43 6.16
CA ALA A 80 -18.73 -1.35 7.27
C ALA A 80 -19.75 -1.11 8.40
N GLU A 81 -19.98 0.15 8.79
CA GLU A 81 -21.01 0.52 9.78
C GLU A 81 -22.42 0.14 9.36
N ALA A 82 -22.68 0.12 8.05
CA ALA A 82 -23.95 -0.32 7.47
C ALA A 82 -24.02 -1.84 7.29
N HIS A 83 -22.99 -2.62 7.68
CA HIS A 83 -22.89 -4.05 7.40
C HIS A 83 -23.15 -4.37 5.91
N ALA A 84 -22.70 -3.49 5.01
CA ALA A 84 -23.00 -3.55 3.58
C ALA A 84 -21.92 -4.29 2.77
N ILE A 85 -20.87 -4.81 3.42
CA ILE A 85 -19.74 -5.48 2.77
C ILE A 85 -19.83 -6.97 3.07
N SER A 86 -19.82 -7.80 2.04
CA SER A 86 -19.71 -9.26 2.17
C SER A 86 -18.27 -9.75 2.00
N LYS A 87 -17.52 -9.12 1.10
CA LYS A 87 -16.13 -9.44 0.79
C LYS A 87 -15.33 -8.18 0.45
N ARG A 88 -14.06 -8.13 0.85
CA ARG A 88 -13.15 -6.99 0.63
C ARG A 88 -11.82 -7.43 0.00
N LEU A 89 -11.32 -6.69 -0.99
CA LEU A 89 -9.97 -6.83 -1.57
C LEU A 89 -9.44 -5.49 -2.15
N PRO A 90 -8.13 -5.32 -2.36
CA PRO A 90 -7.03 -6.19 -1.92
C PRO A 90 -6.31 -5.69 -0.66
N TYR A 91 -6.72 -4.55 -0.09
CA TYR A 91 -6.08 -3.96 1.08
C TYR A 91 -7.07 -3.12 1.90
N ASN A 92 -7.10 -3.32 3.22
CA ASN A 92 -7.95 -2.58 4.15
C ASN A 92 -7.10 -1.89 5.24
N SER A 93 -7.49 -0.69 5.65
CA SER A 93 -6.94 -0.04 6.84
C SER A 93 -8.01 0.59 7.74
N ASP A 94 -9.30 0.40 7.44
CA ASP A 94 -10.38 0.92 8.28
C ASP A 94 -10.49 0.10 9.59
N PRO A 95 -10.48 0.75 10.77
CA PRO A 95 -10.50 0.04 12.04
C PRO A 95 -11.77 -0.77 12.30
N LEU A 96 -12.94 -0.34 11.82
CA LEU A 96 -14.20 -1.07 12.01
C LEU A 96 -14.25 -2.26 11.06
N LEU A 97 -13.97 -2.05 9.77
CA LEU A 97 -13.94 -3.13 8.79
C LEU A 97 -12.92 -4.20 9.19
N ARG A 98 -11.76 -3.80 9.71
CA ARG A 98 -10.78 -4.75 10.27
C ARG A 98 -11.33 -5.58 11.42
N ARG A 99 -12.14 -5.00 12.31
CA ARG A 99 -12.78 -5.76 13.40
C ARG A 99 -13.77 -6.78 12.83
N GLN A 100 -14.56 -6.39 11.84
CA GLN A 100 -15.52 -7.29 11.17
C GLN A 100 -14.83 -8.43 10.44
N ILE A 101 -13.72 -8.14 9.74
CA ILE A 101 -12.87 -9.17 9.10
C ILE A 101 -12.33 -10.15 10.14
N ASN A 102 -11.73 -9.65 11.22
CA ASN A 102 -11.19 -10.49 12.29
C ASN A 102 -12.27 -11.24 13.09
N ALA A 103 -13.52 -10.79 13.05
CA ALA A 103 -14.68 -11.49 13.62
C ALA A 103 -15.27 -12.55 12.67
N GLY A 104 -14.80 -12.63 11.42
CA GLY A 104 -15.34 -13.53 10.41
C GLY A 104 -16.67 -13.06 9.80
N GLU A 105 -17.02 -11.78 9.98
CA GLU A 105 -18.26 -11.19 9.43
C GLU A 105 -18.11 -10.75 7.97
N VAL A 106 -16.88 -10.45 7.55
CA VAL A 106 -16.53 -10.01 6.19
C VAL A 106 -15.38 -10.86 5.66
N ASP A 107 -15.57 -11.46 4.50
CA ASP A 107 -14.50 -12.18 3.82
C ASP A 107 -13.42 -11.19 3.35
N TYR A 108 -12.15 -11.52 3.58
CA TYR A 108 -11.05 -10.64 3.18
C TYR A 108 -10.01 -11.41 2.38
N VAL A 109 -9.63 -10.82 1.24
CA VAL A 109 -8.54 -11.31 0.41
C VAL A 109 -7.57 -10.17 0.26
N ASP A 110 -6.46 -10.22 0.99
CA ASP A 110 -5.32 -9.39 0.67
C ASP A 110 -4.47 -10.04 -0.42
N ALA A 111 -4.00 -9.20 -1.33
CA ALA A 111 -3.19 -9.62 -2.45
C ALA A 111 -2.02 -8.66 -2.62
N HIS A 112 -0.94 -9.13 -3.24
CA HIS A 112 0.04 -8.24 -3.85
C HIS A 112 -0.70 -7.24 -4.75
N LEU A 113 -0.49 -5.95 -4.54
CA LEU A 113 -1.30 -4.92 -5.22
C LEU A 113 -1.08 -4.97 -6.74
N SER A 114 0.16 -5.27 -7.19
CA SER A 114 0.42 -5.47 -8.61
C SER A 114 -0.41 -6.60 -9.24
N HIS A 115 -0.87 -7.57 -8.42
CA HIS A 115 -1.66 -8.69 -8.88
C HIS A 115 -3.15 -8.40 -8.98
N SER A 116 -3.68 -7.39 -8.28
CA SER A 116 -5.12 -7.15 -8.18
C SER A 116 -5.77 -6.97 -9.56
N ALA A 117 -5.23 -6.05 -10.37
CA ALA A 117 -5.70 -5.81 -11.73
C ALA A 117 -5.68 -7.09 -12.59
N GLN A 118 -4.55 -7.80 -12.65
CA GLN A 118 -4.44 -8.99 -13.50
C GLN A 118 -5.36 -10.13 -13.06
N GLN A 119 -5.56 -10.32 -11.75
CA GLN A 119 -6.44 -11.37 -11.23
C GLN A 119 -7.91 -11.08 -11.56
N MET A 120 -8.31 -9.80 -11.60
CA MET A 120 -9.60 -9.40 -12.15
C MET A 120 -9.72 -9.81 -13.62
N TRP A 121 -8.74 -9.45 -14.46
CA TRP A 121 -8.74 -9.83 -15.87
C TRP A 121 -8.76 -11.35 -16.08
N PHE A 122 -8.15 -12.13 -15.18
CA PHE A 122 -8.17 -13.60 -15.21
C PHE A 122 -9.51 -14.20 -14.76
N GLY A 123 -10.42 -13.39 -14.20
CA GLY A 123 -11.71 -13.81 -13.69
C GLY A 123 -11.64 -14.46 -12.30
N PHE A 124 -10.52 -14.34 -11.57
CA PHE A 124 -10.35 -14.99 -10.26
C PHE A 124 -11.21 -14.36 -9.16
N TYR A 125 -11.60 -13.11 -9.34
CA TYR A 125 -12.49 -12.41 -8.42
C TYR A 125 -13.97 -12.52 -8.83
N GLY A 126 -14.29 -13.12 -9.97
CA GLY A 126 -15.63 -13.14 -10.54
C GLY A 126 -15.93 -11.90 -11.39
N PRO A 127 -17.18 -11.75 -11.88
CA PRO A 127 -17.57 -10.61 -12.70
C PRO A 127 -17.60 -9.32 -11.89
N LEU A 128 -17.23 -8.20 -12.52
CA LEU A 128 -17.39 -6.87 -11.94
C LEU A 128 -18.69 -6.25 -12.44
N ASP A 129 -19.64 -6.01 -11.55
CA ASP A 129 -20.97 -5.53 -11.95
C ASP A 129 -20.98 -4.00 -12.10
N VAL A 130 -20.35 -3.28 -11.17
CA VAL A 130 -20.35 -1.81 -11.14
C VAL A 130 -18.98 -1.26 -10.77
N ALA A 131 -18.45 -0.31 -11.55
CA ALA A 131 -17.33 0.52 -11.12
C ALA A 131 -17.82 1.90 -10.65
N VAL A 132 -17.31 2.38 -9.52
CA VAL A 132 -17.56 3.72 -8.98
C VAL A 132 -16.23 4.46 -8.90
N ILE A 133 -15.99 5.42 -9.80
CA ILE A 133 -14.68 6.04 -9.98
C ILE A 133 -14.74 7.56 -9.77
N GLU A 134 -13.95 8.08 -8.83
CA GLU A 134 -13.71 9.52 -8.69
C GLU A 134 -12.80 10.01 -9.84
N VAL A 135 -13.20 11.11 -10.47
CA VAL A 135 -12.47 11.80 -11.53
C VAL A 135 -12.51 13.32 -11.29
N THR A 136 -11.49 14.01 -11.80
CA THR A 136 -11.38 15.48 -11.73
C THR A 136 -12.26 16.18 -12.78
N ALA A 137 -12.44 15.56 -13.95
CA ALA A 137 -13.24 16.06 -15.06
C ALA A 137 -13.53 14.97 -16.11
N ILE A 138 -14.56 15.23 -16.92
CA ILE A 138 -14.93 14.48 -18.12
C ILE A 138 -14.84 15.44 -19.31
N LEU A 139 -13.88 15.19 -20.21
CA LEU A 139 -13.57 16.02 -21.37
C LEU A 139 -14.61 15.86 -22.50
N PRO A 140 -14.65 16.75 -23.53
CA PRO A 140 -15.68 16.71 -24.56
C PRO A 140 -15.76 15.41 -25.35
N ASP A 141 -14.62 14.73 -25.52
CA ASP A 141 -14.47 13.45 -26.20
C ASP A 141 -14.72 12.22 -25.29
N GLY A 142 -15.09 12.45 -24.03
CA GLY A 142 -15.35 11.39 -23.05
C GLY A 142 -14.10 10.90 -22.31
N LEU A 143 -12.92 11.49 -22.54
CA LEU A 143 -11.73 11.19 -21.75
C LEU A 143 -11.92 11.64 -20.30
N LEU A 144 -11.43 10.82 -19.36
CA LEU A 144 -11.57 11.05 -17.93
C LEU A 144 -10.23 11.50 -17.35
N VAL A 145 -10.23 12.64 -16.65
CA VAL A 145 -9.06 13.12 -15.92
C VAL A 145 -9.05 12.49 -14.53
N PRO A 146 -8.04 11.68 -14.15
CA PRO A 146 -8.04 11.03 -12.84
C PRO A 146 -7.87 12.03 -11.68
N GLY A 147 -8.16 11.57 -10.46
CA GLY A 147 -7.98 12.33 -9.23
C GLY A 147 -6.57 12.21 -8.64
N SER A 148 -6.48 12.24 -7.31
CA SER A 148 -5.25 12.11 -6.52
C SER A 148 -4.68 10.68 -6.44
N SER A 149 -5.33 9.70 -7.07
CA SER A 149 -4.86 8.32 -7.20
C SER A 149 -5.31 7.68 -8.51
N VAL A 150 -4.62 6.61 -8.91
CA VAL A 150 -5.03 5.76 -10.05
C VAL A 150 -5.44 4.37 -9.59
N GLY A 151 -4.65 3.71 -8.73
CA GLY A 151 -4.92 2.36 -8.25
C GLY A 151 -5.31 1.40 -9.37
N ASN A 152 -6.47 0.75 -9.23
CA ASN A 152 -7.07 -0.17 -10.20
C ASN A 152 -8.10 0.48 -11.15
N ASN A 153 -8.22 1.82 -11.18
CA ASN A 153 -9.32 2.52 -11.87
C ASN A 153 -9.46 2.13 -13.35
N LYS A 154 -8.35 2.00 -14.08
CA LYS A 154 -8.37 1.53 -15.48
C LYS A 154 -9.03 0.16 -15.59
N THR A 155 -8.60 -0.79 -14.78
CA THR A 155 -9.14 -2.16 -14.79
C THR A 155 -10.61 -2.19 -14.41
N TRP A 156 -11.03 -1.40 -13.42
CA TRP A 156 -12.44 -1.28 -13.06
C TRP A 156 -13.30 -0.74 -14.21
N LEU A 157 -12.84 0.30 -14.90
CA LEU A 157 -13.53 0.85 -16.07
C LEU A 157 -13.60 -0.15 -17.23
N ASP A 158 -12.56 -0.93 -17.45
CA ASP A 158 -12.53 -1.95 -18.50
C ASP A 158 -13.48 -3.11 -18.19
N GLN A 159 -13.48 -3.60 -16.95
CA GLN A 159 -14.09 -4.88 -16.57
C GLN A 159 -15.54 -4.75 -16.07
N ALA A 160 -15.94 -3.61 -15.52
CA ALA A 160 -17.28 -3.46 -14.95
C ALA A 160 -18.39 -3.49 -16.01
N ASP A 161 -19.56 -4.06 -15.74
CA ASP A 161 -20.70 -3.94 -16.67
C ASP A 161 -21.26 -2.51 -16.72
N LYS A 162 -21.32 -1.83 -15.57
CA LYS A 162 -21.78 -0.45 -15.43
C LYS A 162 -20.74 0.42 -14.76
N VAL A 163 -20.77 1.71 -15.07
CA VAL A 163 -19.86 2.70 -14.50
C VAL A 163 -20.64 3.88 -13.93
N ILE A 164 -20.33 4.24 -12.68
CA ILE A 164 -20.76 5.46 -12.01
C ILE A 164 -19.50 6.33 -11.89
N LEU A 165 -19.57 7.55 -12.40
CA LEU A 165 -18.47 8.52 -12.29
C LEU A 165 -18.80 9.57 -11.24
N GLU A 166 -17.91 9.77 -10.29
CA GLU A 166 -17.97 10.92 -9.38
C GLU A 166 -17.02 12.01 -9.84
N VAL A 167 -17.55 13.17 -10.18
CA VAL A 167 -16.77 14.30 -10.67
C VAL A 167 -16.56 15.28 -9.52
N ASN A 168 -15.38 15.19 -8.88
CA ASN A 168 -15.10 15.94 -7.66
C ASN A 168 -14.43 17.29 -7.96
N HIS A 169 -15.14 18.37 -7.68
CA HIS A 169 -14.70 19.75 -7.87
C HIS A 169 -13.67 20.22 -6.85
N TRP A 170 -13.44 19.47 -5.77
CA TRP A 170 -12.34 19.74 -4.85
C TRP A 170 -10.99 19.42 -5.48
N GLN A 171 -10.93 18.41 -6.37
CA GLN A 171 -9.71 18.06 -7.09
C GLN A 171 -9.35 19.18 -8.11
N PRO A 172 -8.11 19.70 -8.09
CA PRO A 172 -7.69 20.78 -8.99
C PRO A 172 -7.65 20.29 -10.44
N ARG A 173 -8.04 21.14 -11.41
CA ARG A 173 -7.99 20.76 -12.85
C ARG A 173 -6.57 20.44 -13.30
N GLU A 174 -5.62 21.09 -12.66
CA GLU A 174 -4.18 21.05 -12.88
C GLU A 174 -3.61 19.64 -12.67
N LEU A 175 -4.36 18.72 -12.05
CA LEU A 175 -4.06 17.28 -12.04
C LEU A 175 -3.99 16.68 -13.46
N GLU A 176 -4.67 17.27 -14.46
CA GLU A 176 -4.63 16.80 -15.84
C GLU A 176 -3.21 16.79 -16.42
N GLY A 177 -2.65 15.60 -16.64
CA GLY A 177 -1.27 15.41 -17.10
C GLY A 177 -0.30 14.95 -16.03
N PHE A 178 -0.73 14.74 -14.77
CA PHE A 178 0.09 14.03 -13.78
C PHE A 178 0.10 12.51 -14.01
N HIS A 179 -0.86 11.96 -14.75
CA HIS A 179 -1.06 10.52 -14.86
C HIS A 179 -0.41 9.92 -16.11
N ASP A 180 -0.11 8.62 -16.07
CA ASP A 180 0.36 7.79 -17.18
C ASP A 180 -0.34 6.43 -17.12
N ILE A 181 -1.43 6.31 -17.89
CA ILE A 181 -2.33 5.16 -17.93
C ILE A 181 -1.91 4.25 -19.07
N TYR A 182 -1.27 3.13 -18.73
CA TYR A 182 -0.84 2.13 -19.68
C TYR A 182 -2.04 1.35 -20.24
N GLY A 183 -2.29 1.45 -21.55
CA GLY A 183 -3.40 0.77 -22.24
C GLY A 183 -3.09 -0.65 -22.73
N GLY A 184 -1.84 -1.12 -22.61
CA GLY A 184 -1.38 -2.37 -23.22
C GLY A 184 -1.66 -3.65 -22.42
N THR A 185 -2.50 -3.59 -21.39
CA THR A 185 -2.87 -4.78 -20.59
C THR A 185 -3.47 -5.85 -21.51
N ALA A 186 -2.90 -7.06 -21.47
CA ALA A 186 -3.39 -8.20 -22.22
C ALA A 186 -3.29 -9.49 -21.40
N LEU A 187 -4.20 -10.42 -21.67
CA LEU A 187 -4.21 -11.75 -21.07
C LEU A 187 -3.06 -12.61 -21.62
N PRO A 188 -2.42 -13.44 -20.78
CA PRO A 188 -1.59 -14.54 -21.27
C PRO A 188 -2.38 -15.44 -22.25
N PRO A 189 -1.74 -15.93 -23.33
CA PRO A 189 -0.31 -15.85 -23.64
C PRO A 189 0.11 -14.61 -24.46
N HIS A 190 -0.72 -13.56 -24.57
CA HIS A 190 -0.49 -12.41 -25.46
C HIS A 190 0.08 -11.15 -24.79
N ARG A 191 0.34 -11.20 -23.48
CA ARG A 191 0.97 -10.09 -22.74
C ARG A 191 2.34 -9.75 -23.35
N ARG A 192 2.60 -8.45 -23.52
CA ARG A 192 3.87 -7.93 -24.07
C ARG A 192 4.75 -7.38 -22.94
N PRO A 193 6.08 -7.35 -23.11
CA PRO A 193 6.98 -6.72 -22.16
C PRO A 193 6.64 -5.23 -21.97
N LEU A 194 6.83 -4.73 -20.75
CA LEU A 194 6.70 -3.30 -20.48
C LEU A 194 7.93 -2.57 -21.02
N THR A 195 7.75 -1.50 -21.78
CA THR A 195 8.84 -0.70 -22.36
C THR A 195 9.37 0.38 -21.43
N LEU A 196 9.04 0.31 -20.13
CA LEU A 196 9.51 1.23 -19.09
C LEU A 196 10.93 0.84 -18.67
N THR A 197 11.87 1.74 -18.90
CA THR A 197 13.29 1.61 -18.55
C THR A 197 13.79 2.70 -17.61
N GLU A 198 13.03 3.78 -17.44
CA GLU A 198 13.33 4.90 -16.54
C GLU A 198 12.13 5.21 -15.63
N PRO A 199 12.34 5.61 -14.36
CA PRO A 199 11.24 5.81 -13.40
C PRO A 199 10.16 6.80 -13.86
N MET A 200 10.56 7.85 -14.60
CA MET A 200 9.67 8.92 -15.06
C MET A 200 9.25 8.78 -16.54
N GLN A 201 9.60 7.68 -17.21
CA GLN A 201 9.22 7.45 -18.60
C GLN A 201 7.71 7.24 -18.71
N ARG A 202 7.06 7.98 -19.61
CA ARG A 202 5.66 7.75 -19.97
C ARG A 202 5.55 6.61 -20.96
N ILE A 203 4.66 5.66 -20.70
CA ILE A 203 4.37 4.50 -21.56
C ILE A 203 2.89 4.41 -21.94
N GLY A 204 2.07 5.36 -21.49
CA GLY A 204 0.63 5.41 -21.71
C GLY A 204 0.13 6.82 -22.01
N GLU A 205 -1.11 7.07 -21.61
CA GLU A 205 -1.82 8.34 -21.85
C GLU A 205 -2.21 9.00 -20.51
N PRO A 206 -2.37 10.33 -20.44
CA PRO A 206 -2.70 11.00 -19.18
C PRO A 206 -4.18 10.90 -18.77
N TYR A 207 -4.95 10.03 -19.41
CA TYR A 207 -6.40 9.93 -19.25
C TYR A 207 -6.84 8.48 -19.03
N LEU A 208 -7.91 8.32 -18.25
CA LEU A 208 -8.68 7.09 -18.21
C LEU A 208 -9.70 7.09 -19.36
N LYS A 209 -10.05 5.90 -19.84
CA LYS A 209 -11.00 5.68 -20.93
C LYS A 209 -12.11 4.75 -20.44
N VAL A 210 -13.32 4.98 -20.94
CA VAL A 210 -14.47 4.12 -20.70
C VAL A 210 -15.39 4.21 -21.92
N ASP A 211 -16.06 3.11 -22.27
CA ASP A 211 -17.16 3.17 -23.22
C ASP A 211 -18.30 4.02 -22.62
N PRO A 212 -18.70 5.15 -23.25
CA PRO A 212 -19.77 5.99 -22.76
C PRO A 212 -21.09 5.23 -22.56
N ALA A 213 -21.34 4.12 -23.27
CA ALA A 213 -22.52 3.30 -23.08
C ALA A 213 -22.59 2.67 -21.67
N LYS A 214 -21.43 2.39 -21.05
CA LYS A 214 -21.34 1.79 -19.71
C LYS A 214 -21.63 2.78 -18.58
N VAL A 215 -21.47 4.09 -18.82
CA VAL A 215 -21.58 5.14 -17.79
C VAL A 215 -23.04 5.37 -17.40
N VAL A 216 -23.59 4.68 -16.42
CA VAL A 216 -25.02 4.78 -16.05
C VAL A 216 -25.36 6.02 -15.22
N ALA A 217 -24.38 6.62 -14.55
CA ALA A 217 -24.58 7.80 -13.73
C ALA A 217 -23.31 8.67 -13.63
N VAL A 218 -23.52 9.98 -13.49
CA VAL A 218 -22.50 10.96 -13.14
C VAL A 218 -22.99 11.72 -11.91
N VAL A 219 -22.17 11.76 -10.87
CA VAL A 219 -22.48 12.46 -9.61
C VAL A 219 -21.44 13.57 -9.44
N GLU A 220 -21.87 14.82 -9.33
CA GLU A 220 -20.96 15.93 -9.04
C GLU A 220 -20.77 16.07 -7.52
N THR A 221 -19.52 16.15 -7.08
CA THR A 221 -19.16 16.28 -5.66
C THR A 221 -18.17 17.42 -5.43
N ARG A 222 -17.98 17.81 -4.16
CA ARG A 222 -16.94 18.77 -3.75
C ARG A 222 -16.50 18.44 -2.33
N GLU A 223 -15.73 17.38 -2.19
CA GLU A 223 -15.27 16.92 -0.88
C GLU A 223 -13.77 16.57 -0.88
N PRO A 224 -13.05 16.95 0.20
CA PRO A 224 -11.63 16.64 0.30
C PRO A 224 -11.38 15.14 0.43
N ASP A 225 -10.16 14.74 0.07
CA ASP A 225 -9.63 13.45 0.56
C ASP A 225 -9.47 13.50 2.08
N ALA A 226 -9.57 12.35 2.75
CA ALA A 226 -9.56 12.28 4.21
C ALA A 226 -8.23 12.74 4.84
N GLY A 227 -7.14 12.70 4.07
CA GLY A 227 -5.78 13.00 4.52
C GLY A 227 -5.19 11.88 5.37
N ALA A 228 -3.91 11.58 5.17
CA ALA A 228 -3.18 10.65 6.01
C ALA A 228 -2.87 11.27 7.38
N ALA A 229 -2.91 10.46 8.44
CA ALA A 229 -2.39 10.88 9.73
C ALA A 229 -0.85 11.03 9.62
N PHE A 230 -0.36 12.22 9.91
CA PHE A 230 1.08 12.51 9.99
C PHE A 230 1.49 12.72 11.45
N SER A 231 2.51 12.01 11.89
CA SER A 231 3.20 12.32 13.14
C SER A 231 4.67 12.57 12.86
N ALA A 232 5.23 13.57 13.54
CA ALA A 232 6.65 13.83 13.51
C ALA A 232 7.41 12.58 13.97
N PRO A 233 8.57 12.26 13.36
CA PRO A 233 9.42 11.18 13.83
C PRO A 233 9.73 11.29 15.32
N ASP A 234 9.65 10.18 16.05
CA ASP A 234 10.15 10.07 17.42
C ASP A 234 11.64 9.66 17.43
N ASP A 235 12.24 9.59 18.63
CA ASP A 235 13.65 9.23 18.78
C ASP A 235 13.96 7.80 18.29
N VAL A 236 13.01 6.88 18.46
CA VAL A 236 13.11 5.50 17.98
C VAL A 236 13.18 5.48 16.46
N SER A 237 12.25 6.19 15.80
CA SER A 237 12.21 6.30 14.34
C SER A 237 13.45 7.00 13.78
N ARG A 238 13.96 8.04 14.46
CA ARG A 238 15.23 8.69 14.11
C ARG A 238 16.44 7.75 14.22
N ALA A 239 16.50 6.94 15.28
CA ALA A 239 17.58 5.96 15.45
C ALA A 239 17.57 4.91 14.32
N ILE A 240 16.38 4.37 14.01
CA ILE A 240 16.18 3.44 12.89
C ILE A 240 16.64 4.08 11.57
N ALA A 241 16.23 5.32 11.30
CA ALA A 241 16.64 6.06 10.11
C ALA A 241 18.16 6.25 10.05
N GLY A 242 18.80 6.62 11.16
CA GLY A 242 20.24 6.79 11.24
C GLY A 242 21.01 5.53 10.85
N HIS A 243 20.59 4.35 11.34
CA HIS A 243 21.21 3.07 10.97
C HIS A 243 21.04 2.75 9.48
N ALA A 244 19.85 3.00 8.92
CA ALA A 244 19.59 2.77 7.49
C ALA A 244 20.44 3.69 6.61
N LEU A 245 20.54 4.98 6.95
CA LEU A 245 21.35 5.94 6.21
C LEU A 245 22.84 5.61 6.27
N GLU A 246 23.35 5.26 7.46
CA GLU A 246 24.75 4.88 7.62
C GLU A 246 25.11 3.66 6.77
N PHE A 247 24.20 2.69 6.69
CA PHE A 247 24.37 1.54 5.81
C PHE A 247 24.41 1.95 4.33
N LEU A 248 23.51 2.82 3.87
CA LEU A 248 23.52 3.33 2.50
C LEU A 248 24.82 4.07 2.17
N ARG A 249 25.35 4.88 3.11
CA ARG A 249 26.69 5.50 2.95
C ARG A 249 27.77 4.46 2.78
N GLY A 250 27.72 3.39 3.58
CA GLY A 250 28.65 2.27 3.47
C GLY A 250 28.57 1.56 2.11
N GLU A 251 27.37 1.37 1.55
CA GLU A 251 27.17 0.79 0.22
C GLU A 251 27.76 1.68 -0.89
N VAL A 252 27.53 2.99 -0.81
CA VAL A 252 28.12 3.97 -1.76
C VAL A 252 29.63 4.02 -1.63
N GLY A 253 30.16 4.15 -0.41
CA GLY A 253 31.60 4.20 -0.14
C GLY A 253 32.34 2.93 -0.58
N ALA A 254 31.65 1.79 -0.59
CA ALA A 254 32.19 0.53 -1.09
C ALA A 254 31.97 0.30 -2.60
N GLY A 255 31.41 1.28 -3.34
CA GLY A 255 31.18 1.20 -4.77
C GLY A 255 30.08 0.21 -5.20
N ARG A 256 29.19 -0.18 -4.28
CA ARG A 256 28.04 -1.08 -4.56
C ARG A 256 26.78 -0.34 -4.97
N MET A 257 26.78 0.98 -4.86
CA MET A 257 25.66 1.86 -5.18
C MET A 257 26.17 3.22 -5.67
N PRO A 258 25.52 3.86 -6.65
CA PRO A 258 25.88 5.21 -7.07
C PRO A 258 25.60 6.25 -5.97
N PRO A 259 26.24 7.43 -6.01
CA PRO A 259 26.05 8.48 -5.01
C PRO A 259 24.63 9.09 -5.02
N GLU A 260 23.92 9.02 -6.14
CA GLU A 260 22.50 9.40 -6.25
C GLU A 260 21.53 8.29 -5.79
N LEU A 261 22.08 7.19 -5.24
CA LEU A 261 21.36 5.96 -4.93
C LEU A 261 20.61 5.38 -6.16
N LEU A 262 19.79 4.37 -5.91
CA LEU A 262 18.86 3.83 -6.91
C LEU A 262 17.43 4.29 -6.58
N PRO A 263 16.45 4.11 -7.49
CA PRO A 263 15.09 4.56 -7.24
C PRO A 263 14.53 4.07 -5.91
N LEU A 264 13.98 4.98 -5.11
CA LEU A 264 13.50 4.69 -3.76
C LEU A 264 12.02 4.32 -3.77
N GLN A 265 11.69 3.23 -3.07
CA GLN A 265 10.34 2.96 -2.58
C GLN A 265 10.35 3.06 -1.06
N SER A 266 9.35 3.76 -0.53
CA SER A 266 9.12 3.86 0.91
C SER A 266 7.67 3.52 1.23
N GLY A 267 7.48 2.63 2.20
CA GLY A 267 6.18 2.38 2.82
C GLY A 267 5.68 3.60 3.60
N VAL A 268 4.50 3.46 4.23
CA VAL A 268 3.86 4.52 5.05
C VAL A 268 4.23 4.42 6.53
N GLY A 269 4.22 5.57 7.22
CA GLY A 269 4.30 5.65 8.69
C GLY A 269 5.54 6.37 9.23
N ASN A 270 5.66 6.43 10.56
CA ASN A 270 6.65 7.26 11.24
C ASN A 270 8.10 6.90 10.90
N VAL A 271 8.41 5.61 10.84
CA VAL A 271 9.76 5.13 10.50
C VAL A 271 10.13 5.49 9.06
N ALA A 272 9.21 5.29 8.11
CA ALA A 272 9.39 5.69 6.73
C ALA A 272 9.63 7.22 6.60
N ASN A 273 8.80 8.02 7.27
CA ASN A 273 8.97 9.48 7.30
C ASN A 273 10.31 9.90 7.93
N ALA A 274 10.79 9.20 8.95
CA ALA A 274 12.09 9.47 9.56
C ALA A 274 13.25 9.19 8.61
N VAL A 275 13.16 8.11 7.82
CA VAL A 275 14.16 7.80 6.79
C VAL A 275 14.16 8.88 5.70
N LEU A 276 12.98 9.29 5.23
CA LEU A 276 12.86 10.36 4.23
C LEU A 276 13.41 11.69 4.75
N GLN A 277 13.13 12.06 6.00
CA GLN A 277 13.73 13.23 6.63
C GLN A 277 15.25 13.11 6.73
N GLY A 278 15.75 11.95 7.17
CA GLY A 278 17.18 11.70 7.25
C GLY A 278 17.87 11.87 5.90
N LEU A 279 17.25 11.44 4.80
CA LEU A 279 17.76 11.63 3.44
C LEU A 279 17.87 13.11 3.07
N ASP A 280 16.91 13.94 3.50
CA ASP A 280 16.93 15.39 3.25
C ASP A 280 18.08 16.09 3.99
N ASP A 281 18.39 15.61 5.20
CA ASP A 281 19.48 16.11 6.03
C ASP A 281 20.86 15.52 5.66
N SER A 282 20.93 14.70 4.60
CA SER A 282 22.13 13.95 4.21
C SER A 282 22.86 14.52 3.00
N GLU A 283 23.95 13.86 2.60
CA GLU A 283 24.71 14.16 1.39
C GLU A 283 24.04 13.67 0.10
N PHE A 284 23.03 12.81 0.19
CA PHE A 284 22.39 12.21 -0.97
C PHE A 284 21.50 13.23 -1.66
N THR A 285 21.72 13.44 -2.96
CA THR A 285 20.97 14.41 -3.78
C THR A 285 20.60 13.80 -5.12
N ASN A 286 19.76 14.49 -5.89
CA ASN A 286 19.26 14.01 -7.19
C ASN A 286 18.53 12.66 -7.12
N LEU A 287 17.92 12.37 -5.96
CA LEU A 287 17.19 11.14 -5.73
C LEU A 287 16.01 11.03 -6.71
N VAL A 288 15.56 9.81 -6.97
CA VAL A 288 14.33 9.53 -7.70
C VAL A 288 13.53 8.51 -6.90
N ALA A 289 12.21 8.69 -6.82
CA ALA A 289 11.31 7.72 -6.21
C ALA A 289 10.58 6.92 -7.29
N TYR A 290 10.52 5.61 -7.10
CA TYR A 290 9.62 4.72 -7.80
C TYR A 290 8.88 3.92 -6.73
N THR A 291 7.76 4.48 -6.28
CA THR A 291 7.07 4.07 -5.05
C THR A 291 5.61 3.77 -5.35
N GLU A 292 4.93 3.20 -4.36
CA GLU A 292 3.49 3.01 -4.39
C GLU A 292 2.75 4.29 -3.99
N VAL A 293 3.25 4.96 -2.95
CA VAL A 293 2.59 6.10 -2.29
C VAL A 293 3.56 7.26 -2.14
N LEU A 294 3.14 8.46 -2.52
CA LEU A 294 3.85 9.71 -2.27
C LEU A 294 3.28 10.38 -1.02
N GLN A 295 4.10 10.42 0.03
CA GLN A 295 3.76 10.96 1.35
C GLN A 295 4.40 12.32 1.59
N ASP A 296 4.04 12.97 2.70
CA ASP A 296 4.54 14.30 3.09
C ASP A 296 6.06 14.42 3.05
N GLY A 297 6.79 13.39 3.51
CA GLY A 297 8.25 13.36 3.46
C GLY A 297 8.81 13.46 2.04
N MET A 298 8.20 12.76 1.07
CA MET A 298 8.60 12.85 -0.34
C MET A 298 8.22 14.19 -0.96
N LEU A 299 7.08 14.76 -0.55
CA LEU A 299 6.69 16.10 -0.99
C LEU A 299 7.69 17.15 -0.49
N THR A 300 8.16 17.03 0.76
CA THR A 300 9.22 17.88 1.31
C THR A 300 10.54 17.71 0.58
N LEU A 301 10.97 16.47 0.29
CA LEU A 301 12.19 16.22 -0.49
C LEU A 301 12.11 16.77 -1.92
N LEU A 302 10.92 16.80 -2.51
CA LEU A 302 10.66 17.44 -3.80
C LEU A 302 10.81 18.97 -3.70
N ASP A 303 10.36 19.56 -2.59
CA ASP A 303 10.45 21.00 -2.34
C ASP A 303 11.90 21.44 -2.09
N SER A 304 12.67 20.66 -1.33
CA SER A 304 14.08 20.94 -1.03
C SER A 304 15.00 20.71 -2.24
N GLY A 305 14.56 19.90 -3.20
CA GLY A 305 15.35 19.51 -4.38
C GLY A 305 16.23 18.28 -4.16
N THR A 306 16.21 17.70 -2.96
CA THR A 306 16.87 16.42 -2.65
C THR A 306 16.31 15.28 -3.52
N LEU A 307 14.97 15.24 -3.66
CA LEU A 307 14.26 14.36 -4.58
C LEU A 307 13.94 15.12 -5.86
N ARG A 308 14.48 14.65 -6.98
CA ARG A 308 14.27 15.26 -8.31
C ARG A 308 12.87 14.99 -8.85
N ALA A 309 12.41 13.75 -8.70
CA ALA A 309 11.14 13.29 -9.25
C ALA A 309 10.62 12.02 -8.55
N ALA A 310 9.31 11.78 -8.64
CA ALA A 310 8.63 10.63 -8.06
C ALA A 310 7.59 10.03 -9.03
N SER A 311 7.69 8.71 -9.23
CA SER A 311 6.66 7.88 -9.83
C SER A 311 5.87 7.18 -8.72
N THR A 312 4.55 7.29 -8.72
CA THR A 312 3.66 6.80 -7.65
C THR A 312 2.34 6.23 -8.20
N ALA A 313 1.57 5.45 -7.43
CA ALA A 313 0.18 5.13 -7.76
C ALA A 313 -0.83 6.08 -7.12
N SER A 314 -0.44 6.68 -5.99
CA SER A 314 -1.33 7.51 -5.18
C SER A 314 -0.58 8.57 -4.38
N PHE A 315 -1.34 9.58 -3.94
CA PHE A 315 -0.97 10.37 -2.78
C PHE A 315 -1.36 9.67 -1.48
N GLY A 316 -0.51 9.82 -0.48
CA GLY A 316 -0.77 9.50 0.92
C GLY A 316 -0.43 10.71 1.78
N LEU A 317 -0.91 11.88 1.36
CA LEU A 317 -0.57 13.16 1.96
C LEU A 317 -1.49 13.46 3.14
N SER A 318 -0.96 14.13 4.17
CA SER A 318 -1.76 14.76 5.22
C SER A 318 -2.64 15.87 4.63
N ARG A 319 -3.55 16.40 5.43
CA ARG A 319 -4.37 17.53 5.01
C ARG A 319 -3.50 18.75 4.65
N GLU A 320 -2.52 19.05 5.49
CA GLU A 320 -1.55 20.12 5.28
C GLU A 320 -0.69 19.83 4.03
N GLY A 321 -0.29 18.58 3.83
CA GLY A 321 0.43 18.12 2.64
C GLY A 321 -0.37 18.32 1.35
N MET A 322 -1.67 17.99 1.36
CA MET A 322 -2.58 18.23 0.23
C MET A 322 -2.79 19.72 -0.03
N GLU A 323 -2.97 20.53 1.01
CA GLU A 323 -3.10 21.99 0.89
C GLU A 323 -1.83 22.60 0.27
N ARG A 324 -0.64 22.17 0.72
CA ARG A 324 0.65 22.55 0.14
C ARG A 324 0.76 22.13 -1.33
N PHE A 325 0.42 20.87 -1.64
CA PHE A 325 0.44 20.37 -3.02
C PHE A 325 -0.47 21.18 -3.93
N HIS A 326 -1.71 21.47 -3.51
CA HIS A 326 -2.66 22.27 -4.28
C HIS A 326 -2.17 23.70 -4.52
N ALA A 327 -1.59 24.34 -3.51
CA ALA A 327 -1.05 25.69 -3.62
C ALA A 327 0.15 25.77 -4.60
N GLY A 328 0.93 24.70 -4.70
CA GLY A 328 2.14 24.62 -5.53
C GLY A 328 2.03 23.72 -6.76
N ILE A 329 0.82 23.31 -7.18
CA ILE A 329 0.61 22.19 -8.09
C ILE A 329 1.41 22.28 -9.40
N ASP A 330 1.48 23.46 -10.01
CA ASP A 330 2.22 23.67 -11.26
C ASP A 330 3.72 23.37 -11.12
N GLY A 331 4.31 23.64 -9.94
CA GLY A 331 5.72 23.36 -9.65
C GLY A 331 6.04 21.87 -9.56
N TYR A 332 5.05 21.02 -9.31
CA TYR A 332 5.22 19.56 -9.28
C TYR A 332 5.01 18.91 -10.65
N LYS A 333 4.52 19.65 -11.65
CA LYS A 333 4.25 19.12 -12.98
C LYS A 333 5.53 18.61 -13.64
N GLY A 334 5.52 17.37 -14.13
CA GLY A 334 6.70 16.73 -14.71
C GLY A 334 7.71 16.19 -13.68
N ARG A 335 7.53 16.51 -12.39
CA ARG A 335 8.30 15.92 -11.28
C ARG A 335 7.54 14.81 -10.57
N ILE A 336 6.21 14.81 -10.62
CA ILE A 336 5.36 13.72 -10.13
C ILE A 336 4.67 13.04 -11.32
N LEU A 337 4.70 11.70 -11.35
CA LEU A 337 4.02 10.88 -12.35
C LEU A 337 3.21 9.78 -11.67
N MET A 338 1.89 9.78 -11.89
CA MET A 338 0.98 8.81 -11.32
C MET A 338 0.67 7.68 -12.30
N ARG A 339 0.71 6.43 -11.86
CA ARG A 339 0.49 5.23 -12.66
C ARG A 339 -0.55 4.34 -12.00
N SER A 340 -1.13 3.38 -12.74
CA SER A 340 -1.89 2.32 -12.08
C SER A 340 -1.00 1.53 -11.12
N GLU A 341 -1.61 0.93 -10.10
CA GLU A 341 -0.86 0.12 -9.13
C GLU A 341 -0.21 -1.12 -9.78
N GLU A 342 -0.83 -1.67 -10.82
CA GLU A 342 -0.22 -2.73 -11.65
C GLU A 342 1.16 -2.32 -12.18
N ILE A 343 1.31 -1.05 -12.58
CA ILE A 343 2.57 -0.56 -13.15
C ILE A 343 3.52 -0.11 -12.06
N SER A 344 3.09 0.72 -11.11
CA SER A 344 3.97 1.19 -10.02
C SER A 344 4.56 0.05 -9.19
N ASN A 345 3.85 -1.07 -9.10
CA ASN A 345 4.25 -2.23 -8.33
C ASN A 345 4.71 -3.40 -9.22
N HIS A 346 4.92 -3.19 -10.53
CA HIS A 346 5.16 -4.31 -11.45
C HIS A 346 6.53 -4.97 -11.19
N PRO A 347 6.61 -6.29 -10.92
CA PRO A 347 7.87 -6.99 -10.64
C PRO A 347 8.95 -6.80 -11.72
N GLU A 348 8.58 -6.84 -13.01
CA GLU A 348 9.50 -6.59 -14.13
C GLU A 348 10.18 -5.22 -14.02
N VAL A 349 9.41 -4.19 -13.64
CA VAL A 349 9.89 -2.82 -13.58
C VAL A 349 10.73 -2.59 -12.33
N ILE A 350 10.24 -3.04 -11.16
CA ILE A 350 10.96 -2.93 -9.88
C ILE A 350 12.38 -3.51 -10.02
N ARG A 351 12.48 -4.73 -10.58
CA ARG A 351 13.76 -5.40 -10.78
C ARG A 351 14.63 -4.72 -11.83
N ARG A 352 14.04 -4.24 -12.94
CA ARG A 352 14.78 -3.55 -14.01
C ARG A 352 15.38 -2.23 -13.53
N LEU A 353 14.62 -1.47 -12.74
CA LEU A 353 15.05 -0.18 -12.20
C LEU A 353 16.04 -0.32 -11.04
N GLY A 354 16.13 -1.51 -10.43
CA GLY A 354 16.99 -1.75 -9.27
C GLY A 354 16.51 -0.99 -8.03
N VAL A 355 15.19 -1.01 -7.76
CA VAL A 355 14.59 -0.24 -6.66
C VAL A 355 15.21 -0.60 -5.30
N ILE A 356 15.38 0.40 -4.43
CA ILE A 356 15.65 0.21 -3.01
C ILE A 356 14.32 0.29 -2.27
N ALA A 357 13.92 -0.81 -1.63
CA ALA A 357 12.62 -0.94 -0.97
C ALA A 357 12.74 -0.81 0.55
N MET A 358 11.88 0.00 1.17
CA MET A 358 11.88 0.22 2.61
C MET A 358 10.46 0.02 3.15
N ASN A 359 10.25 -1.06 3.90
CA ASN A 359 8.93 -1.46 4.37
C ASN A 359 8.89 -1.62 5.90
N GLY A 360 7.72 -1.34 6.47
CA GLY A 360 7.45 -1.68 7.88
C GLY A 360 7.20 -3.17 8.05
N MET A 361 7.24 -3.65 9.30
CA MET A 361 6.81 -5.01 9.66
C MET A 361 6.17 -5.06 11.04
N ILE A 362 5.35 -6.09 11.29
CA ILE A 362 4.82 -6.44 12.61
C ILE A 362 5.90 -7.11 13.44
N GLU A 363 6.53 -8.15 12.90
CA GLU A 363 7.59 -8.91 13.56
C GLU A 363 8.49 -9.60 12.53
N ALA A 364 9.72 -9.90 12.93
CA ALA A 364 10.61 -10.82 12.24
C ALA A 364 11.07 -11.92 13.18
N ASP A 365 11.38 -13.09 12.64
CA ASP A 365 12.04 -14.13 13.42
C ASP A 365 13.56 -14.00 13.35
N ILE A 366 14.23 -14.76 14.22
CA ILE A 366 15.69 -14.82 14.23
C ILE A 366 16.25 -15.35 12.89
N TYR A 367 15.48 -16.01 12.04
CA TYR A 367 15.96 -16.44 10.72
C TYR A 367 15.73 -15.39 9.63
N GLY A 368 15.04 -14.31 9.96
CA GLY A 368 14.74 -13.19 9.07
C GLY A 368 13.59 -13.47 8.13
N ASN A 369 12.64 -14.36 8.49
CA ASN A 369 11.30 -14.29 7.91
C ASN A 369 10.54 -13.12 8.56
N VAL A 370 9.64 -12.49 7.81
CA VAL A 370 8.92 -11.30 8.24
C VAL A 370 7.41 -11.50 8.13
N ASN A 371 6.72 -11.02 9.16
CA ASN A 371 5.27 -10.85 9.24
C ASN A 371 4.93 -9.36 9.11
N SER A 372 4.12 -9.03 8.11
CA SER A 372 3.62 -7.68 7.81
C SER A 372 2.12 -7.56 8.11
N THR A 373 1.41 -8.67 8.36
CA THR A 373 -0.05 -8.70 8.30
C THR A 373 -0.74 -9.21 9.57
N HIS A 374 -0.36 -10.38 10.11
CA HIS A 374 -1.18 -11.08 11.11
C HIS A 374 -0.60 -10.96 12.53
N VAL A 375 -1.27 -10.22 13.39
CA VAL A 375 -0.97 -10.20 14.83
C VAL A 375 -1.33 -11.55 15.44
N MET A 376 -0.35 -12.17 16.10
CA MET A 376 -0.48 -13.50 16.73
C MET A 376 -0.96 -14.59 15.74
N GLY A 377 -0.62 -14.44 14.46
CA GLY A 377 -0.87 -15.43 13.42
C GLY A 377 -2.28 -15.46 12.84
N SER A 378 -3.25 -14.78 13.45
CA SER A 378 -4.67 -14.86 13.02
C SER A 378 -5.37 -13.53 12.83
N ALA A 379 -4.97 -12.46 13.54
CA ALA A 379 -5.66 -11.18 13.45
C ALA A 379 -4.98 -10.25 12.43
N VAL A 380 -5.62 -10.00 11.29
CA VAL A 380 -5.07 -9.12 10.26
C VAL A 380 -5.02 -7.67 10.75
N MET A 381 -3.88 -7.01 10.49
CA MET A 381 -3.65 -5.59 10.76
C MET A 381 -4.15 -4.72 9.62
N ASN A 382 -3.67 -4.96 8.40
CA ASN A 382 -4.13 -4.26 7.20
C ASN A 382 -4.20 -5.25 6.02
N GLY A 383 -3.05 -5.67 5.49
CA GLY A 383 -2.89 -6.62 4.39
C GLY A 383 -1.45 -6.54 3.85
N ILE A 384 -1.04 -7.49 3.00
CA ILE A 384 0.35 -7.53 2.50
C ILE A 384 0.71 -6.30 1.66
N GLY A 385 -0.27 -5.74 0.94
CA GLY A 385 -0.06 -4.57 0.08
C GLY A 385 1.04 -4.80 -0.97
N GLY A 386 1.75 -3.75 -1.35
CA GLY A 386 2.89 -3.84 -2.25
C GLY A 386 4.19 -4.34 -1.62
N SER A 387 4.24 -4.61 -0.32
CA SER A 387 5.49 -4.97 0.37
C SER A 387 6.17 -6.18 -0.28
N GLY A 388 5.40 -7.18 -0.69
CA GLY A 388 5.91 -8.36 -1.39
C GLY A 388 6.32 -8.09 -2.85
N ASP A 389 5.61 -7.18 -3.55
CA ASP A 389 5.98 -6.74 -4.89
C ASP A 389 7.39 -6.14 -4.90
N PHE A 390 7.66 -5.28 -3.92
CA PHE A 390 8.95 -4.60 -3.78
C PHE A 390 10.02 -5.49 -3.14
N ALA A 391 9.76 -6.14 -2.00
CA ALA A 391 10.78 -6.90 -1.27
C ALA A 391 11.42 -8.01 -2.14
N ARG A 392 10.59 -8.76 -2.88
CA ARG A 392 11.05 -9.86 -3.77
C ARG A 392 11.89 -9.38 -4.96
N ASN A 393 11.64 -8.17 -5.45
CA ASN A 393 12.17 -7.72 -6.75
C ASN A 393 13.16 -6.56 -6.65
N ALA A 394 13.30 -5.95 -5.48
CA ALA A 394 14.22 -4.86 -5.22
C ALA A 394 15.70 -5.27 -5.37
N TYR A 395 16.55 -4.31 -5.72
CA TYR A 395 18.01 -4.46 -5.65
C TYR A 395 18.47 -4.66 -4.20
N LEU A 396 17.85 -3.91 -3.29
CA LEU A 396 18.12 -3.93 -1.86
C LEU A 396 16.79 -3.66 -1.13
N ASN A 397 16.47 -4.43 -0.10
CA ASN A 397 15.26 -4.21 0.69
C ASN A 397 15.58 -4.13 2.18
N PHE A 398 14.77 -3.33 2.88
CA PHE A 398 14.83 -3.10 4.30
C PHE A 398 13.46 -3.39 4.91
N PHE A 399 13.48 -4.08 6.04
CA PHE A 399 12.36 -4.14 6.96
C PHE A 399 12.71 -3.39 8.23
N LEU A 400 11.90 -2.38 8.55
CA LEU A 400 12.18 -1.44 9.63
C LEU A 400 11.05 -1.45 10.66
N THR A 401 11.39 -1.60 11.93
CA THR A 401 10.40 -1.59 13.01
C THR A 401 11.06 -1.26 14.36
N PRO A 402 10.36 -0.64 15.32
CA PRO A 402 10.80 -0.64 16.71
C PRO A 402 11.02 -2.07 17.22
N SER A 403 12.04 -2.32 18.03
CA SER A 403 12.37 -3.66 18.54
C SER A 403 11.33 -4.24 19.51
N THR A 404 10.39 -3.40 19.97
CA THR A 404 9.26 -3.77 20.83
C THR A 404 7.98 -3.05 20.45
N ALA A 405 6.84 -3.62 20.87
CA ALA A 405 5.51 -3.02 20.75
C ALA A 405 4.75 -3.07 22.07
N LYS A 406 3.63 -2.35 22.15
CA LYS A 406 2.73 -2.30 23.34
C LYS A 406 3.48 -1.95 24.64
N GLY A 407 4.33 -0.93 24.60
CA GLY A 407 5.08 -0.46 25.77
C GLY A 407 6.09 -1.48 26.29
N GLY A 408 6.74 -2.24 25.40
CA GLY A 408 7.72 -3.26 25.76
C GLY A 408 7.13 -4.63 26.11
N ALA A 409 5.79 -4.78 26.06
CA ALA A 409 5.13 -6.05 26.36
C ALA A 409 5.28 -7.10 25.24
N ILE A 410 5.56 -6.67 24.01
CA ILE A 410 5.76 -7.53 22.84
C ILE A 410 7.16 -7.25 22.28
N SER A 411 7.91 -8.30 21.95
CA SER A 411 9.11 -8.17 21.11
C SER A 411 8.72 -8.27 19.63
N THR A 412 9.34 -7.45 18.78
CA THR A 412 9.19 -7.58 17.31
C THR A 412 10.24 -8.52 16.70
N ILE A 413 11.20 -9.00 17.48
CA ILE A 413 12.13 -10.06 17.09
C ILE A 413 11.80 -11.32 17.91
N VAL A 414 11.31 -12.36 17.24
CA VAL A 414 10.73 -13.56 17.87
C VAL A 414 11.47 -14.85 17.50
N PRO A 415 11.29 -15.97 18.23
CA PRO A 415 11.88 -17.25 17.84
C PRO A 415 11.41 -17.77 16.46
N MET A 416 10.12 -17.64 16.17
CA MET A 416 9.49 -17.94 14.88
C MET A 416 8.34 -16.96 14.68
N VAL A 417 8.18 -16.39 13.49
CA VAL A 417 7.05 -15.51 13.21
C VAL A 417 5.74 -16.30 13.27
N SER A 418 4.69 -15.66 13.76
CA SER A 418 3.36 -16.29 13.85
C SER A 418 2.67 -16.41 12.49
N HIS A 419 3.12 -15.64 11.50
CA HIS A 419 2.71 -15.67 10.09
C HIS A 419 3.88 -15.22 9.20
N VAL A 420 3.98 -15.73 7.98
CA VAL A 420 5.07 -15.38 7.05
C VAL A 420 4.48 -14.70 5.82
N ASP A 421 4.74 -13.39 5.67
CA ASP A 421 4.46 -12.65 4.43
C ASP A 421 5.70 -12.60 3.53
N HIS A 422 6.89 -12.52 4.14
CA HIS A 422 8.17 -12.50 3.44
C HIS A 422 9.07 -13.58 4.02
N THR A 423 9.46 -14.52 3.16
CA THR A 423 10.41 -15.56 3.56
C THR A 423 11.80 -14.95 3.74
N GLU A 424 12.71 -15.69 4.38
CA GLU A 424 14.12 -15.30 4.50
C GLU A 424 14.76 -14.86 3.17
N HIS A 425 14.31 -15.45 2.05
CA HIS A 425 14.83 -15.17 0.70
C HIS A 425 14.50 -13.76 0.20
N ASP A 426 13.51 -13.11 0.81
CA ASP A 426 12.98 -11.81 0.39
C ASP A 426 13.46 -10.68 1.30
N VAL A 427 14.35 -10.99 2.25
CA VAL A 427 14.74 -10.08 3.33
C VAL A 427 16.25 -9.91 3.32
N HIS A 428 16.72 -8.74 2.88
CA HIS A 428 18.14 -8.41 2.85
C HIS A 428 18.61 -7.75 4.14
N VAL A 429 17.83 -6.82 4.68
CA VAL A 429 18.22 -6.00 5.83
C VAL A 429 17.06 -5.86 6.81
N ILE A 430 17.34 -6.05 8.10
CA ILE A 430 16.41 -5.74 9.20
C ILE A 430 17.00 -4.58 10.02
N VAL A 431 16.16 -3.61 10.39
CA VAL A 431 16.58 -2.42 11.15
C VAL A 431 15.63 -2.18 12.32
N THR A 432 16.23 -1.93 13.49
CA THR A 432 15.54 -1.45 14.70
C THR A 432 16.32 -0.28 15.29
N GLU A 433 15.81 0.35 16.34
CA GLU A 433 16.52 1.42 17.05
C GLU A 433 17.85 0.97 17.65
N HIS A 434 18.04 -0.34 17.87
CA HIS A 434 19.28 -0.90 18.41
C HIS A 434 20.37 -1.11 17.36
N GLY A 435 20.02 -1.15 16.08
CA GLY A 435 20.97 -1.42 15.02
C GLY A 435 20.37 -2.11 13.80
N LEU A 436 21.26 -2.49 12.91
CA LEU A 436 20.97 -3.05 11.60
C LEU A 436 21.63 -4.42 11.42
N ALA A 437 20.89 -5.36 10.87
CA ALA A 437 21.38 -6.69 10.47
C ALA A 437 21.37 -6.81 8.94
N ASP A 438 22.56 -6.79 8.32
CA ASP A 438 22.76 -7.16 6.91
C ASP A 438 22.82 -8.69 6.79
N LEU A 439 21.85 -9.25 6.07
CA LEU A 439 21.63 -10.70 5.95
C LEU A 439 22.12 -11.28 4.62
N ARG A 440 22.62 -10.42 3.71
CA ARG A 440 23.04 -10.85 2.38
C ARG A 440 24.15 -11.90 2.45
N GLY A 441 23.94 -13.03 1.79
CA GLY A 441 24.91 -14.13 1.72
C GLY A 441 25.08 -14.92 3.03
N LEU A 442 24.23 -14.71 4.04
CA LEU A 442 24.30 -15.43 5.31
C LEU A 442 23.42 -16.68 5.33
N SER A 443 23.92 -17.76 5.95
CA SER A 443 23.10 -18.93 6.30
C SER A 443 22.10 -18.62 7.41
N PRO A 444 21.01 -19.39 7.59
CA PRO A 444 20.01 -19.11 8.64
C PRO A 444 20.61 -18.97 10.05
N ARG A 445 21.60 -19.79 10.41
CA ARG A 445 22.30 -19.65 11.71
C ARG A 445 23.05 -18.33 11.86
N ALA A 446 23.74 -17.89 10.81
CA ALA A 446 24.45 -16.62 10.81
C ALA A 446 23.48 -15.42 10.79
N ARG A 447 22.31 -15.57 10.14
CA ARG A 447 21.20 -14.60 10.23
C ARG A 447 20.71 -14.47 11.67
N ALA A 448 20.47 -15.60 12.36
CA ALA A 448 20.05 -15.61 13.76
C ALA A 448 21.02 -14.92 14.70
N GLU A 449 22.31 -15.25 14.62
CA GLU A 449 23.32 -14.56 15.44
C GLU A 449 23.34 -13.05 15.16
N ARG A 450 23.24 -12.64 13.89
CA ARG A 450 23.25 -11.23 13.48
C ARG A 450 21.99 -10.48 13.98
N ILE A 451 20.81 -11.02 13.72
CA ILE A 451 19.52 -10.40 14.09
C ILE A 451 19.44 -10.25 15.62
N ILE A 452 19.78 -11.31 16.37
CA ILE A 452 19.78 -11.27 17.83
C ILE A 452 20.78 -10.23 18.35
N ALA A 453 21.97 -10.15 17.77
CA ALA A 453 23.01 -9.22 18.23
C ALA A 453 22.67 -7.75 17.96
N HIS A 454 22.09 -7.43 16.80
CA HIS A 454 21.95 -6.05 16.31
C HIS A 454 20.53 -5.50 16.37
N CYS A 455 19.50 -6.34 16.33
CA CYS A 455 18.11 -5.87 16.21
C CYS A 455 17.23 -6.20 17.42
N ALA A 456 17.52 -7.28 18.15
CA ALA A 456 16.71 -7.63 19.33
C ALA A 456 16.90 -6.61 20.48
N HIS A 457 15.79 -6.24 21.11
CA HIS A 457 15.80 -5.42 22.33
C HIS A 457 16.62 -6.10 23.45
N PRO A 458 17.38 -5.35 24.26
CA PRO A 458 18.15 -5.89 25.38
C PRO A 458 17.37 -6.82 26.31
N ASP A 459 16.10 -6.52 26.57
CA ASP A 459 15.23 -7.33 27.45
C ASP A 459 14.92 -8.73 26.88
N PHE A 460 14.88 -8.87 25.56
CA PHE A 460 14.51 -10.12 24.87
C PHE A 460 15.72 -10.87 24.31
N ARG A 461 16.86 -10.20 24.11
CA ARG A 461 18.08 -10.77 23.54
C ARG A 461 18.61 -12.01 24.29
N PRO A 462 18.67 -12.06 25.64
CA PRO A 462 19.10 -13.25 26.36
C PRO A 462 18.18 -14.46 26.10
N GLN A 463 16.87 -14.24 26.03
CA GLN A 463 15.89 -15.29 25.80
C GLN A 463 15.97 -15.86 24.37
N LEU A 464 16.22 -15.01 23.37
CA LEU A 464 16.44 -15.45 21.98
C LEU A 464 17.74 -16.27 21.84
N ARG A 465 18.81 -15.87 22.54
CA ARG A 465 20.07 -16.64 22.57
C ARG A 465 19.86 -18.01 23.19
N ASP A 466 19.20 -18.06 24.35
CA ASP A 466 18.84 -19.31 25.01
C ASP A 466 18.01 -20.23 24.09
N TYR A 467 16.99 -19.68 23.42
CA TYR A 467 16.20 -20.45 22.44
C TYR A 467 17.09 -21.04 21.33
N LEU A 468 17.94 -20.22 20.70
CA LEU A 468 18.82 -20.66 19.62
C LEU A 468 19.81 -21.73 20.07
N GLU A 469 20.45 -21.56 21.23
CA GLU A 469 21.39 -22.51 21.81
C GLU A 469 20.73 -23.87 22.09
N ARG A 470 19.56 -23.85 22.72
CA ARG A 470 18.79 -25.07 22.98
C ARG A 470 18.30 -25.73 21.68
N ALA A 471 17.85 -24.95 20.71
CA ALA A 471 17.44 -25.45 19.40
C ALA A 471 18.59 -26.13 18.66
N LEU A 472 19.80 -25.57 18.69
CA LEU A 472 21.02 -26.16 18.13
C LEU A 472 21.42 -27.47 18.84
N ALA A 473 21.22 -27.53 20.16
CA ALA A 473 21.55 -28.70 20.96
C ALA A 473 20.55 -29.85 20.77
N ALA A 474 19.25 -29.55 20.64
CA ALA A 474 18.18 -30.54 20.63
C ALA A 474 18.23 -31.50 19.44
N ARG A 475 18.69 -31.04 18.27
CA ARG A 475 18.79 -31.85 17.04
C ARG A 475 20.16 -31.69 16.37
N PRO A 476 21.19 -32.43 16.82
CA PRO A 476 22.54 -32.33 16.27
C PRO A 476 22.64 -32.62 14.76
N ASP A 477 21.69 -33.38 14.23
CA ASP A 477 21.56 -33.81 12.84
C ASP A 477 20.73 -32.84 11.96
N ALA A 478 20.03 -31.86 12.54
CA ALA A 478 19.12 -30.96 11.81
C ALA A 478 19.34 -29.49 12.19
N ARG A 479 20.53 -28.95 11.88
CA ARG A 479 20.99 -27.61 12.29
C ARG A 479 20.96 -26.53 11.22
N HIS A 480 20.34 -26.78 10.06
CA HIS A 480 20.27 -25.76 9.01
C HIS A 480 19.49 -24.54 9.50
N THR A 481 18.27 -24.77 9.98
CA THR A 481 17.37 -23.77 10.60
C THR A 481 16.80 -24.37 11.89
N PRO A 482 17.55 -24.28 13.01
CA PRO A 482 17.21 -25.03 14.22
C PRO A 482 15.97 -24.47 14.94
N HIS A 483 14.99 -25.31 15.24
CA HIS A 483 13.80 -24.91 16.00
C HIS A 483 13.48 -25.91 17.11
N LEU A 484 12.90 -25.39 18.19
CA LEU A 484 12.18 -26.17 19.19
C LEU A 484 10.68 -26.03 18.90
N LEU A 485 10.08 -27.03 18.25
CA LEU A 485 8.68 -26.95 17.81
C LEU A 485 7.69 -26.70 18.96
N GLY A 486 7.97 -27.22 20.16
CA GLY A 486 7.13 -26.99 21.34
C GLY A 486 7.20 -25.57 21.91
N GLU A 487 8.17 -24.77 21.49
CA GLU A 487 8.41 -23.41 22.02
C GLU A 487 8.43 -22.33 20.94
N ALA A 488 8.41 -22.69 19.64
CA ALA A 488 8.60 -21.75 18.53
C ALA A 488 7.61 -20.58 18.55
N LEU A 489 6.37 -20.83 18.97
CA LEU A 489 5.30 -19.82 19.10
C LEU A 489 4.92 -19.51 20.56
N SER A 490 5.73 -19.95 21.54
CA SER A 490 5.33 -19.83 22.95
C SER A 490 5.30 -18.39 23.44
N TRP A 491 6.02 -17.47 22.80
CA TRP A 491 5.98 -16.04 23.12
C TRP A 491 4.63 -15.43 22.76
N HIS A 492 4.12 -15.75 21.56
CA HIS A 492 2.79 -15.36 21.10
C HIS A 492 1.70 -15.89 22.03
N GLN A 493 1.77 -17.17 22.40
CA GLN A 493 0.84 -17.76 23.36
C GLN A 493 0.92 -17.06 24.73
N ARG A 494 2.12 -16.79 25.23
CA ARG A 494 2.31 -16.08 26.51
C ARG A 494 1.69 -14.69 26.49
N TYR A 495 1.80 -13.96 25.37
CA TYR A 495 1.14 -12.67 25.22
C TYR A 495 -0.40 -12.78 25.28
N LEU A 496 -0.98 -13.79 24.64
CA LEU A 496 -2.42 -14.04 24.70
C LEU A 496 -2.89 -14.38 26.13
N ASP A 497 -2.11 -15.19 26.86
CA ASP A 497 -2.49 -15.66 28.19
C ASP A 497 -2.25 -14.60 29.28
N THR A 498 -1.21 -13.78 29.14
CA THR A 498 -0.69 -12.93 30.23
C THR A 498 -0.53 -11.46 29.88
N GLY A 499 -0.73 -11.09 28.62
CA GLY A 499 -0.52 -9.73 28.12
C GLY A 499 0.95 -9.34 27.92
N ARG A 500 1.90 -10.28 28.04
CA ARG A 500 3.34 -10.06 27.84
C ARG A 500 4.03 -11.28 27.24
N MET A 501 4.98 -11.06 26.33
CA MET A 501 5.85 -12.09 25.73
C MET A 501 6.90 -12.64 26.69
#